data_AF-A0A645J816-F1
#
_entry.id   AF-A0A645J816-F1
#
_cell.length_a   1.000
_cell.length_b   1.000
_cell.length_c   1.000
_cell.angle_alpha   90.00
_cell.angle_beta   90.00
_cell.angle_gamma   90.00
#
_symmetry.space_group_name_H-M   'P 1'
#
loop_
_entity.id
_entity.type
_entity.pdbx_description
1 polymer ?
#
loop_
_entity_poly.entity_id
_entity_poly.type
_entity_poly.pdbx_seq_one_letter_code
_entity_poly.pdbx_strand_id
1 'polypeptide(L)'
;MLPDEIHNVLDKRTDPTWPTTWFVPRLTGQGAFKDVYSVMANWGANHGALTYGHIGKDLITLASMLRIPVAMHNVCDDDLYRPHSWGAFGTKDYEGADYRACGAYGPLYK
;
A
#
# COMPACT_ATOMS: atom_id res chain seq x y z
N MET A 1 0.08 12.43 18.40
CA MET A 1 -0.41 13.72 17.86
C MET A 1 0.76 14.68 17.76
N LEU A 2 0.71 15.62 16.81
CA LEU A 2 1.66 16.74 16.81
C LEU A 2 1.36 17.66 18.01
N PRO A 3 2.36 18.38 18.55
CA PRO A 3 2.11 19.49 19.47
C PRO A 3 1.15 20.51 18.85
N ASP A 4 0.24 21.07 19.64
CA ASP A 4 -0.81 21.97 19.17
C ASP A 4 -0.26 23.18 18.41
N GLU A 5 0.84 23.75 18.88
CA GLU A 5 1.53 24.87 18.22
C GLU A 5 2.00 24.52 16.80
N ILE A 6 2.47 23.29 16.57
CA ILE A 6 2.91 22.82 15.26
C ILE A 6 1.70 22.52 14.38
N HIS A 7 0.70 21.80 14.90
CA HIS A 7 -0.52 21.50 14.16
C HIS A 7 -1.20 22.79 13.68
N ASN A 8 -1.40 23.76 14.57
CA ASN A 8 -2.07 25.02 14.26
C ASN A 8 -1.38 25.80 13.14
N VAL A 9 -0.03 25.81 13.11
CA VAL A 9 0.73 26.50 12.05
C VAL A 9 0.53 25.82 10.70
N LEU A 10 0.52 24.49 10.65
CA LEU A 10 0.38 23.73 9.40
C LEU A 10 -1.07 23.73 8.87
N ASP A 11 -2.03 23.56 9.77
CA ASP A 11 -3.46 23.43 9.45
C ASP A 11 -4.02 24.74 8.89
N LYS A 12 -3.76 25.88 9.56
CA LYS A 12 -4.17 27.21 9.10
C LYS A 12 -3.57 27.63 7.75
N ARG A 13 -2.47 27.01 7.34
CA ARG A 13 -1.80 27.27 6.06
C ARG A 13 -2.26 26.35 4.92
N THR A 14 -3.09 25.35 5.23
CA THR A 14 -3.59 24.36 4.28
C THR A 14 -5.08 24.58 4.04
N ASP A 15 -5.95 23.98 4.87
CA ASP A 15 -7.38 24.27 4.90
C ASP A 15 -7.95 23.92 6.29
N PRO A 16 -8.11 24.91 7.19
CA PRO A 16 -8.56 24.66 8.56
C PRO A 16 -10.07 24.33 8.66
N THR A 17 -10.79 24.36 7.54
CA THR A 17 -12.23 24.01 7.51
C THR A 17 -12.46 22.52 7.22
N TRP A 18 -11.41 21.81 6.80
CA TRP A 18 -11.47 20.39 6.44
C TRP A 18 -10.85 19.51 7.54
N PRO A 19 -11.29 18.24 7.66
CA PRO A 19 -10.72 17.33 8.64
C PRO A 19 -9.28 16.91 8.28
N THR A 20 -8.36 17.09 9.23
CA THR A 20 -6.93 16.76 9.06
C THR A 20 -6.59 15.42 9.70
N THR A 21 -5.84 14.57 8.98
CA THR A 21 -5.17 13.37 9.53
C THR A 21 -3.68 13.44 9.27
N TRP A 22 -2.87 13.51 10.33
CA TRP A 22 -1.41 13.42 10.23
C TRP A 22 -0.97 11.95 10.16
N PHE A 23 -0.46 11.53 9.00
CA PHE A 23 -0.10 10.15 8.72
C PHE A 23 1.42 9.98 8.58
N VAL A 24 1.94 8.87 9.12
CA VAL A 24 3.34 8.46 8.97
C VAL A 24 3.38 7.01 8.49
N PRO A 25 3.87 6.72 7.26
CA PRO A 25 3.98 5.35 6.79
C PRO A 25 5.11 4.61 7.52
N ARG A 26 4.93 3.31 7.77
CA ARG A 26 6.04 2.43 8.16
C ARG A 26 7.03 2.34 7.00
N LEU A 27 8.28 2.70 7.27
CA LEU A 27 9.38 2.61 6.30
C LEU A 27 10.03 1.22 6.35
N THR A 28 10.55 0.77 5.22
CA THR A 28 11.32 -0.48 5.09
C THR A 28 12.78 -0.23 4.75
N GLY A 29 13.13 1.01 4.37
CA GLY A 29 14.46 1.36 3.86
C GLY A 29 14.70 0.96 2.40
N GLN A 30 13.68 0.43 1.72
CA GLN A 30 13.78 -0.10 0.36
C GLN A 30 12.67 0.44 -0.55
N GLY A 31 12.96 0.55 -1.85
CA GLY A 31 11.97 0.90 -2.88
C GLY A 31 11.18 2.17 -2.57
N ALA A 32 9.85 2.11 -2.75
CA ALA A 32 8.93 3.21 -2.47
C ALA A 32 8.81 3.57 -0.98
N PHE A 33 9.30 2.72 -0.07
CA PHE A 33 9.23 2.91 1.38
C PHE A 33 10.61 3.19 2.00
N LYS A 34 11.55 3.73 1.22
CA LYS A 34 12.87 4.16 1.70
C LYS A 34 12.80 5.39 2.62
N ASP A 35 11.89 6.31 2.34
CA ASP A 35 11.62 7.52 3.11
C ASP A 35 10.17 7.98 2.88
N VAL A 36 9.68 8.91 3.71
CA VAL A 36 8.28 9.41 3.65
C VAL A 36 7.99 10.11 2.32
N TYR A 37 8.99 10.82 1.77
CA TYR A 37 8.86 11.47 0.47
C TYR A 37 8.60 10.46 -0.64
N SER A 38 9.32 9.34 -0.64
CA SER A 38 9.20 8.29 -1.65
C SER A 38 7.83 7.64 -1.62
N VAL A 39 7.22 7.49 -0.44
CA VAL A 39 5.84 6.98 -0.33
C VAL A 39 4.87 7.94 -1.02
N MET A 40 5.01 9.25 -0.79
CA MET A 40 4.17 10.26 -1.44
C MET A 40 4.42 10.33 -2.95
N ALA A 41 5.67 10.31 -3.39
CA ALA A 41 6.05 10.44 -4.80
C ALA A 41 5.64 9.25 -5.67
N ASN A 42 5.47 8.06 -5.07
CA ASN A 42 5.01 6.86 -5.75
C ASN A 42 3.50 6.61 -5.59
N TRP A 43 2.77 7.50 -4.89
CA TRP A 43 1.32 7.37 -4.76
C TRP A 43 0.64 7.73 -6.10
N GLY A 44 -0.16 6.80 -6.64
CA GLY A 44 -0.67 6.89 -8.02
C GLY A 44 -1.89 7.81 -8.24
N ALA A 45 -2.33 8.55 -7.22
CA ALA A 45 -3.51 9.42 -7.30
C ALA A 45 -3.42 10.58 -6.30
N ASN A 46 -4.35 11.55 -6.36
CA ASN A 46 -4.47 12.61 -5.36
C ASN A 46 -5.29 12.20 -4.11
N HIS A 47 -6.00 11.06 -4.18
CA HIS A 47 -6.83 10.51 -3.11
C HIS A 47 -6.24 9.21 -2.55
N GLY A 48 -6.66 8.86 -1.33
CA GLY A 48 -6.40 7.57 -0.69
C GLY A 48 -7.55 7.18 0.23
N ALA A 49 -7.64 5.90 0.56
CA ALA A 49 -8.59 5.38 1.54
C ALA A 49 -7.85 4.96 2.82
N LEU A 50 -8.27 5.52 3.96
CA LEU A 50 -7.72 5.16 5.27
C LEU A 50 -8.67 4.23 6.00
N THR A 51 -8.09 3.24 6.68
CA THR A 51 -8.79 2.28 7.53
C THR A 51 -8.05 2.12 8.84
N TYR A 52 -8.77 1.84 9.91
CA TYR A 52 -8.17 1.56 11.21
C TYR A 52 -7.55 0.16 11.22
N GLY A 53 -6.38 0.04 11.84
CA GLY A 53 -5.61 -1.21 11.93
C GLY A 53 -4.70 -1.48 10.72
N HIS A 54 -3.83 -2.48 10.85
CA HIS A 54 -2.90 -2.87 9.79
C HIS A 54 -3.45 -4.04 8.97
N ILE A 55 -4.34 -3.75 8.02
CA ILE A 55 -5.01 -4.76 7.18
C ILE A 55 -4.30 -5.06 5.86
N GLY A 56 -3.03 -4.65 5.70
CA GLY A 56 -2.31 -4.76 4.43
C GLY A 56 -2.24 -6.19 3.89
N LYS A 57 -2.02 -7.19 4.76
CA LYS A 57 -2.01 -8.60 4.37
C LYS A 57 -3.38 -9.11 3.91
N ASP A 58 -4.45 -8.59 4.50
CA ASP A 58 -5.83 -8.94 4.14
C ASP A 58 -6.15 -8.37 2.75
N LEU A 59 -5.73 -7.14 2.48
CA LEU A 59 -5.87 -6.51 1.16
C LEU A 59 -5.06 -7.24 0.08
N ILE A 60 -3.82 -7.66 0.38
CA ILE A 60 -2.99 -8.45 -0.55
C ILE A 60 -3.65 -9.79 -0.87
N THR A 61 -4.17 -10.48 0.16
CA THR A 61 -4.89 -11.74 -0.02
C THR A 61 -6.12 -11.53 -0.90
N LEU A 62 -6.95 -10.53 -0.59
CA LEU A 62 -8.13 -10.18 -1.37
C LEU A 62 -7.79 -9.80 -2.83
N ALA A 63 -6.75 -8.98 -3.03
CA ALA A 63 -6.30 -8.58 -4.36
C ALA A 63 -5.89 -9.79 -5.20
N SER A 64 -5.20 -10.77 -4.62
CA SER A 64 -4.84 -12.01 -5.32
C SER A 64 -6.06 -12.87 -5.70
N MET A 65 -7.09 -12.93 -4.84
CA MET A 65 -8.35 -13.60 -5.16
C MET A 65 -9.08 -12.94 -6.33
N LEU A 66 -8.93 -11.61 -6.47
CA LEU A 66 -9.53 -10.82 -7.54
C LEU A 66 -8.61 -10.63 -8.76
N ARG A 67 -7.37 -11.14 -8.69
CA ARG A 67 -6.33 -10.99 -9.73
C ARG A 67 -6.00 -9.53 -10.05
N ILE A 68 -5.92 -8.72 -9.00
CA ILE A 68 -5.46 -7.33 -9.06
C ILE A 68 -4.01 -7.33 -8.57
N PRO A 69 -3.02 -6.99 -9.41
CA PRO A 69 -1.62 -6.98 -8.99
C PRO A 69 -1.36 -5.84 -7.99
N VAL A 70 -0.57 -6.11 -6.95
CA VAL A 70 -0.22 -5.12 -5.93
C VAL A 70 1.10 -4.45 -6.29
N ALA A 71 1.04 -3.24 -6.84
CA ALA A 71 2.21 -2.50 -7.33
C ALA A 71 3.09 -1.86 -6.22
N MET A 72 2.57 -1.70 -5.01
CA MET A 72 3.27 -1.05 -3.90
C MET A 72 2.68 -1.49 -2.55
N HIS A 73 3.51 -2.07 -1.67
CA HIS A 73 3.15 -2.35 -0.27
C HIS A 73 4.39 -2.38 0.65
N ASN A 74 4.18 -2.21 1.96
CA ASN A 74 5.21 -2.34 2.99
C ASN A 74 4.89 -3.44 4.02
N VAL A 75 4.03 -4.39 3.64
CA VAL A 75 3.78 -5.63 4.39
C VAL A 75 5.04 -6.50 4.32
N CYS A 76 5.35 -7.22 5.41
CA CYS A 76 6.49 -8.13 5.46
C CYS A 76 6.24 -9.33 4.55
N ASP A 77 7.28 -9.84 3.88
CA ASP A 77 7.16 -10.96 2.96
C ASP A 77 6.58 -12.23 3.62
N ASP A 78 6.88 -12.45 4.91
CA ASP A 78 6.37 -13.58 5.70
C ASP A 78 4.84 -13.52 5.94
N ASP A 79 4.24 -12.33 5.81
CA ASP A 79 2.78 -12.12 5.93
C ASP A 79 2.06 -12.24 4.58
N LEU A 80 2.78 -12.42 3.47
CA LEU A 80 2.17 -12.51 2.14
C LEU A 80 1.47 -13.86 1.98
N TYR A 81 0.14 -13.81 1.89
CA TYR A 81 -0.68 -14.99 1.66
C TYR A 81 -1.49 -14.84 0.38
N ARG A 82 -1.26 -15.75 -0.56
CA ARG A 82 -1.89 -15.81 -1.89
C ARG A 82 -2.21 -17.27 -2.23
N PRO A 83 -3.05 -17.55 -3.25
CA PRO A 83 -3.26 -18.92 -3.70
C PRO A 83 -1.94 -19.62 -4.02
N HIS A 84 -1.82 -20.89 -3.62
CA HIS A 84 -0.59 -21.68 -3.77
C HIS A 84 0.01 -21.63 -5.18
N SER A 85 -0.82 -21.51 -6.22
CA SER A 85 -0.37 -21.42 -7.61
C SER A 85 0.51 -20.21 -7.92
N TRP A 86 0.48 -19.12 -7.14
CA TRP A 86 1.39 -17.98 -7.30
C TRP A 86 2.87 -18.39 -7.19
N GLY A 87 3.18 -19.39 -6.35
CA GLY A 87 4.55 -19.89 -6.19
C GLY A 87 5.14 -20.48 -7.48
N ALA A 88 4.29 -20.95 -8.40
CA ALA A 88 4.74 -21.45 -9.72
C ALA A 88 5.15 -20.32 -10.67
N PHE A 89 4.75 -19.07 -10.40
CA PHE A 89 5.14 -17.89 -11.18
C PHE A 89 6.44 -17.25 -10.67
N GLY A 90 7.01 -17.74 -9.57
CA GLY A 90 8.26 -17.29 -8.97
C GLY A 90 8.19 -17.19 -7.44
N THR A 91 9.31 -17.42 -6.77
CA THR A 91 9.40 -17.48 -5.30
C THR A 91 10.40 -16.50 -4.68
N LYS A 92 11.20 -15.80 -5.50
CA LYS A 92 12.17 -14.78 -5.04
C LYS A 92 11.69 -13.36 -5.27
N ASP A 93 11.02 -13.15 -6.40
CA ASP A 93 10.45 -11.87 -6.82
C ASP A 93 8.92 -11.98 -6.72
N TYR A 94 8.40 -11.69 -5.52
CA TYR A 94 6.97 -11.79 -5.23
C TYR A 94 6.14 -10.78 -6.02
N GLU A 95 6.68 -9.60 -6.30
CA GLU A 95 6.01 -8.58 -7.11
C GLU A 95 5.85 -9.08 -8.55
N GLY A 96 6.94 -9.48 -9.20
CA GLY A 96 6.87 -9.99 -10.56
C GLY A 96 6.04 -11.28 -10.68
N ALA A 97 6.06 -12.15 -9.66
CA ALA A 97 5.21 -13.33 -9.62
C ALA A 97 3.71 -12.94 -9.58
N ASP A 98 3.36 -11.90 -8.82
CA ASP A 98 1.99 -11.39 -8.72
C ASP A 98 1.47 -10.85 -10.06
N TYR A 99 2.27 -10.03 -10.75
CA TYR A 99 1.95 -9.53 -12.08
C TYR A 99 1.76 -10.65 -13.10
N ARG A 100 2.66 -11.65 -13.12
CA ARG A 100 2.56 -12.79 -14.05
C ARG A 100 1.32 -13.64 -13.78
N ALA A 101 1.04 -13.94 -12.52
CA ALA A 101 -0.13 -14.70 -12.13
C ALA A 101 -1.44 -13.97 -12.46
N CYS A 102 -1.54 -12.68 -12.10
CA CYS A 102 -2.71 -11.86 -12.41
C CYS A 102 -2.93 -11.74 -13.93
N GLY A 103 -1.87 -11.55 -14.71
CA GLY A 103 -1.95 -11.53 -16.18
C GLY A 103 -2.40 -12.86 -16.79
N ALA A 104 -1.93 -13.99 -16.26
CA ALA A 104 -2.27 -15.32 -16.75
C ALA A 104 -3.73 -15.72 -16.43
N TYR A 105 -4.20 -15.44 -15.22
CA TYR A 105 -5.56 -15.81 -14.79
C TYR A 105 -6.62 -14.79 -15.24
N GLY A 106 -6.27 -13.51 -15.31
CA GLY A 106 -7.21 -12.42 -15.63
C GLY A 106 -8.31 -12.22 -14.57
N PRO A 107 -9.25 -11.28 -14.80
CA PRO A 107 -10.34 -11.00 -13.85
C PRO A 107 -11.26 -12.21 -13.64
N LEU A 108 -11.84 -12.30 -12.44
CA LEU A 108 -12.70 -13.40 -11.99
C LEU A 108 -13.97 -13.58 -12.84
N TYR A 109 -14.53 -12.47 -13.33
CA TYR A 109 -15.73 -12.46 -14.15
C TYR A 109 -15.40 -11.74 -15.47
N LYS A 110 -15.85 -12.31 -16.59
CA LYS A 110 -15.68 -11.79 -17.95
C LYS A 110 -16.92 -12.10 -18.77
#